data_AF-A0A842RMA2-F1
#
_entry.id   AF-A0A842RMA2-F1
#
_cell.length_a   1.000
_cell.length_b   1.000
_cell.length_c   1.000
_cell.angle_alpha   90.00
_cell.angle_beta   90.00
_cell.angle_gamma   90.00
#
_symmetry.space_group_name_H-M   'P 1'
#
loop_
_entity.id
_entity.type
_entity.pdbx_description
1 polymer ?
#
loop_
_entity_poly.entity_id
_entity_poly.type
_entity_poly.pdbx_seq_one_letter_code
_entity_poly.pdbx_strand_id
1 'polypeptide(L)'
;MSQKKIEKEVGLETTFGTRVAYANGTLADNLSLQSFLFLGFTFYYTVIKLNILWYALAFIIYSIWDAIDDPLLGVLSDRTKTKWGRRKPWIYASTIPLCILMILIWTPPTGNDLLTFIYLTGILIVFDFIFTSYTVNFNGLWPEMFLTMEDRSSLGIWRNIFTVLGVGFAFLLPEIIIGDLVAAEPLDYVINGIVAAIIVGVTIAIMLKFGCFERKEFAKDVENAPGWKESYKITFKNKAFMIYCLIALAIFIVYGILPTVIPIYAD
;
A
#
# COMPACT_ATOMS: atom_id res chain seq x y z
N MET A 1 -41.04 -11.40 -2.49
CA MET A 1 -40.12 -10.98 -1.42
C MET A 1 -39.27 -9.84 -1.95
N SER A 2 -39.08 -8.76 -1.19
CA SER A 2 -38.19 -7.66 -1.59
C SER A 2 -36.75 -8.17 -1.76
N GLN A 3 -36.04 -7.72 -2.80
CA GLN A 3 -34.66 -8.09 -3.15
C GLN A 3 -33.71 -7.95 -1.94
N LYS A 4 -33.91 -6.90 -1.12
CA LYS A 4 -33.20 -6.69 0.15
C LYS A 4 -33.38 -7.82 1.16
N LYS A 5 -34.52 -8.49 1.16
CA LYS A 5 -34.82 -9.59 2.10
C LYS A 5 -34.04 -10.86 1.74
N ILE A 6 -33.84 -11.11 0.45
CA ILE A 6 -33.02 -12.21 -0.09
C ILE A 6 -31.54 -11.91 0.17
N GLU A 7 -31.10 -10.68 -0.09
CA GLU A 7 -29.72 -10.24 0.22
C GLU A 7 -29.40 -10.36 1.71
N LYS A 8 -30.36 -10.06 2.58
CA LYS A 8 -30.21 -10.22 4.04
C LYS A 8 -30.17 -11.68 4.48
N GLU A 9 -30.96 -12.57 3.85
CA GLU A 9 -30.94 -14.01 4.12
C GLU A 9 -29.65 -14.69 3.63
N VAL A 10 -29.03 -14.18 2.56
CA VAL A 10 -27.75 -14.68 2.00
C VAL A 10 -26.53 -13.99 2.65
N GLY A 11 -26.73 -13.03 3.56
CA GLY A 11 -25.66 -12.29 4.23
C GLY A 11 -24.89 -11.34 3.30
N LEU A 12 -25.52 -10.89 2.20
CA LEU A 12 -24.94 -9.97 1.21
C LEU A 12 -24.99 -8.52 1.68
N GLU A 13 -25.92 -8.13 2.56
CA GLU A 13 -26.01 -6.76 3.07
C GLU A 13 -24.76 -6.38 3.87
N THR A 14 -24.02 -5.40 3.35
CA THR A 14 -22.93 -4.74 4.07
C THR A 14 -23.42 -3.40 4.63
N THR A 15 -23.14 -3.16 5.91
CA THR A 15 -23.58 -1.92 6.56
C THR A 15 -22.73 -0.75 6.07
N PHE A 16 -23.32 0.44 5.95
CA PHE A 16 -22.61 1.68 5.60
C PHE A 16 -21.33 1.88 6.45
N GLY A 17 -21.43 1.70 7.77
CA GLY A 17 -20.28 1.81 8.67
C GLY A 17 -19.14 0.84 8.34
N THR A 18 -19.46 -0.38 7.90
CA THR A 18 -18.46 -1.38 7.48
C THR A 18 -17.77 -0.96 6.18
N ARG A 19 -18.50 -0.35 5.23
CA ARG A 19 -17.93 0.18 3.99
C ARG A 19 -16.94 1.31 4.27
N VAL A 20 -17.34 2.29 5.07
CA VAL A 20 -16.48 3.42 5.45
C VAL A 20 -15.26 2.94 6.23
N ALA A 21 -15.46 2.05 7.23
CA ALA A 21 -14.36 1.52 8.01
C ALA A 21 -13.36 0.70 7.17
N TYR A 22 -13.84 -0.05 6.18
CA TYR A 22 -12.96 -0.77 5.26
C TYR A 22 -12.22 0.19 4.32
N ALA A 23 -12.92 1.17 3.74
CA ALA A 23 -12.34 2.16 2.84
C ALA A 23 -11.29 3.05 3.54
N ASN A 24 -11.40 3.25 4.85
CA ASN A 24 -10.38 3.92 5.66
C ASN A 24 -8.99 3.25 5.57
N GLY A 25 -8.91 1.95 5.27
CA GLY A 25 -7.62 1.28 5.00
C GLY A 25 -6.89 1.83 3.77
N THR A 26 -7.62 2.44 2.82
CA THR A 26 -7.02 3.10 1.65
C THR A 26 -6.27 4.38 2.03
N LEU A 27 -6.65 5.04 3.13
CA LEU A 27 -5.90 6.17 3.68
C LEU A 27 -4.52 5.69 4.14
N ALA A 28 -4.47 4.61 4.94
CA ALA A 28 -3.22 4.04 5.43
C ALA A 28 -2.28 3.65 4.28
N ASP A 29 -2.85 3.00 3.25
CA ASP A 29 -2.15 2.58 2.04
C ASP A 29 -1.47 3.76 1.34
N ASN A 30 -2.25 4.80 1.02
CA ASN A 30 -1.74 5.96 0.29
C ASN A 30 -0.83 6.84 1.14
N LEU A 31 -1.15 7.04 2.42
CA LEU A 31 -0.30 7.81 3.32
C LEU A 31 1.07 7.16 3.47
N SER A 32 1.14 5.84 3.62
CA SER A 32 2.41 5.12 3.78
C SER A 32 3.29 5.26 2.54
N LEU A 33 2.75 4.95 1.36
CA LEU A 33 3.50 4.96 0.11
C LEU A 33 3.88 6.38 -0.32
N GLN A 34 2.92 7.31 -0.31
CA GLN A 34 3.14 8.67 -0.82
C GLN A 34 4.05 9.50 0.08
N SER A 35 4.00 9.29 1.41
CA SER A 35 4.93 10.00 2.32
C SER A 35 6.38 9.64 1.99
N PHE A 36 6.65 8.36 1.72
CA PHE A 36 7.98 7.92 1.35
C PHE A 36 8.39 8.43 -0.03
N LEU A 37 7.54 8.29 -1.05
CA LEU A 37 7.85 8.73 -2.41
C LEU A 37 8.09 10.25 -2.49
N PHE A 38 7.32 11.03 -1.72
CA PHE A 38 7.44 12.49 -1.72
C PHE A 38 8.68 12.98 -0.97
N LEU A 39 8.94 12.46 0.22
CA LEU A 39 9.99 12.97 1.11
C LEU A 39 11.33 12.26 0.98
N GLY A 40 11.33 11.00 0.53
CA GLY A 40 12.50 10.13 0.54
C GLY A 40 13.68 10.74 -0.22
N PHE A 41 13.42 11.30 -1.42
CA PHE A 41 14.49 11.92 -2.20
C PHE A 41 15.08 13.12 -1.49
N THR A 42 14.24 14.07 -1.07
CA THR A 42 14.66 15.28 -0.37
C THR A 42 15.45 14.93 0.89
N PHE A 43 14.92 14.07 1.76
CA PHE A 43 15.59 13.67 2.99
C PHE A 43 16.99 13.07 2.74
N TYR A 44 17.09 12.04 1.89
CA TYR A 44 18.36 11.35 1.70
C TYR A 44 19.36 12.19 0.89
N TYR A 45 18.90 12.99 -0.08
CA TYR A 45 19.76 13.78 -0.94
C TYR A 45 20.16 15.13 -0.32
N THR A 46 19.22 15.89 0.27
CA THR A 46 19.50 17.24 0.77
C THR A 46 19.90 17.24 2.25
N VAL A 47 19.19 16.49 3.10
CA VAL A 47 19.42 16.50 4.56
C VAL A 47 20.60 15.58 4.92
N ILE A 48 20.54 14.32 4.49
CA ILE A 48 21.60 13.33 4.77
C ILE A 48 22.82 13.52 3.84
N LYS A 49 22.64 14.21 2.71
CA LYS A 49 23.69 14.48 1.71
C LYS A 49 24.29 13.22 1.11
N LEU A 50 23.48 12.17 0.95
CA LEU A 50 23.88 10.95 0.27
C LEU A 50 24.15 11.24 -1.21
N ASN A 51 25.23 10.67 -1.75
CA ASN A 51 25.48 10.75 -3.19
C ASN A 51 24.27 10.25 -3.99
N ILE A 52 23.86 11.03 -5.00
CA ILE A 52 22.72 10.70 -5.86
C ILE A 52 22.84 9.34 -6.56
N LEU A 53 24.07 8.90 -6.88
CA LEU A 53 24.32 7.59 -7.49
C LEU A 53 23.96 6.46 -6.52
N TRP A 54 24.29 6.59 -5.24
CA TRP A 54 23.93 5.61 -4.22
C TRP A 54 22.41 5.55 -4.03
N TYR A 55 21.74 6.70 -3.96
CA TYR A 55 20.29 6.76 -3.87
C TYR A 55 19.63 6.09 -5.09
N ALA A 56 20.06 6.43 -6.31
CA ALA A 56 19.52 5.85 -7.54
C ALA A 56 19.75 4.34 -7.62
N LEU A 57 20.94 3.85 -7.24
CA LEU A 57 21.24 2.42 -7.19
C LEU A 57 20.34 1.68 -6.19
N ALA A 58 20.07 2.28 -5.02
CA ALA A 58 19.17 1.68 -4.03
C ALA A 58 17.76 1.52 -4.60
N PHE A 59 17.27 2.54 -5.32
CA PHE A 59 15.97 2.48 -6.00
C PHE A 59 15.92 1.45 -7.14
N ILE A 60 17.00 1.27 -7.91
CA ILE A 60 17.06 0.23 -8.94
C ILE A 60 16.95 -1.16 -8.31
N ILE A 61 17.69 -1.40 -7.22
CA ILE A 61 17.64 -2.68 -6.49
C ILE A 61 16.23 -2.90 -5.92
N TYR A 62 15.66 -1.87 -5.32
CA TYR A 62 14.29 -1.85 -4.82
C TYR A 62 13.27 -2.20 -5.92
N SER A 63 13.34 -1.59 -7.10
CA SER A 63 12.40 -1.87 -8.20
C SER A 63 12.50 -3.31 -8.73
N ILE A 64 13.69 -3.91 -8.71
CA ILE A 64 13.85 -5.33 -9.08
C ILE A 64 13.21 -6.23 -8.01
N TRP A 65 13.35 -5.86 -6.74
CA TRP A 65 12.74 -6.59 -5.64
C TRP A 65 11.21 -6.52 -5.68
N ASP A 66 10.64 -5.32 -5.82
CA ASP A 66 9.20 -5.05 -5.92
C ASP A 66 8.53 -5.91 -7.00
N ALA A 67 9.15 -6.00 -8.19
CA ALA A 67 8.66 -6.83 -9.29
C ALA A 67 8.60 -8.34 -9.00
N ILE A 68 9.41 -8.83 -8.04
CA ILE A 68 9.44 -10.23 -7.60
C ILE A 68 8.49 -10.45 -6.43
N ASP A 69 8.43 -9.49 -5.51
CA ASP A 69 7.71 -9.61 -4.25
C ASP A 69 6.19 -9.61 -4.44
N ASP A 70 5.67 -8.72 -5.29
CA ASP A 70 4.25 -8.58 -5.60
C ASP A 70 3.55 -9.93 -5.95
N PRO A 71 4.02 -10.68 -6.95
CA PRO A 71 3.43 -11.98 -7.26
C PRO A 71 3.65 -13.04 -6.18
N LEU A 72 4.79 -12.98 -5.48
CA LEU A 72 5.15 -13.94 -4.44
C LEU A 72 4.17 -13.84 -3.26
N LEU A 73 3.93 -12.62 -2.78
CA LEU A 73 2.97 -12.34 -1.72
C LEU A 73 1.53 -12.63 -2.14
N GLY A 74 1.18 -12.39 -3.41
CA GLY A 74 -0.10 -12.81 -3.98
C GLY A 74 -0.33 -14.32 -3.81
N VAL A 75 0.58 -15.15 -4.30
CA VAL A 75 0.47 -16.63 -4.20
C VAL A 75 0.49 -17.11 -2.75
N LEU A 76 1.31 -16.48 -1.91
CA LEU A 76 1.46 -16.87 -0.51
C LEU A 76 0.18 -16.56 0.29
N SER A 77 -0.42 -15.39 0.05
CA SER A 77 -1.70 -15.02 0.65
C SER A 77 -2.82 -15.96 0.23
N ASP A 78 -2.91 -16.31 -1.05
CA ASP A 78 -3.97 -17.18 -1.58
C ASP A 78 -3.92 -18.62 -1.01
N ARG A 79 -2.74 -19.05 -0.56
CA ARG A 79 -2.50 -20.38 0.03
C ARG A 79 -2.56 -20.41 1.56
N THR A 80 -2.75 -19.26 2.19
CA THR A 80 -2.71 -19.15 3.64
C THR A 80 -3.98 -19.72 4.27
N LYS A 81 -3.84 -20.75 5.11
CA LYS A 81 -4.95 -21.37 5.86
C LYS A 81 -4.78 -21.10 7.34
N THR A 82 -5.52 -20.13 7.88
CA THR A 82 -5.55 -19.85 9.32
C THR A 82 -6.96 -19.81 9.89
N LYS A 83 -7.08 -19.89 11.21
CA LYS A 83 -8.35 -19.76 11.94
C LYS A 83 -8.94 -18.35 11.87
N TRP A 84 -8.13 -17.34 11.53
CA TRP A 84 -8.54 -15.94 11.44
C TRP A 84 -8.92 -15.51 10.02
N GLY A 85 -8.77 -16.41 9.05
CA GLY A 85 -8.98 -16.13 7.64
C GLY A 85 -7.72 -16.37 6.80
N ARG A 86 -7.83 -16.06 5.52
CA ARG A 86 -6.77 -16.18 4.52
C ARG A 86 -5.92 -14.91 4.45
N ARG A 87 -6.55 -13.73 4.40
CA ARG A 87 -5.90 -12.43 4.12
C ARG A 87 -5.74 -11.57 5.36
N LYS A 88 -6.67 -11.67 6.31
CA LYS A 88 -6.60 -10.99 7.61
C LYS A 88 -5.28 -11.18 8.38
N PRO A 89 -4.69 -12.38 8.47
CA PRO A 89 -3.44 -12.58 9.20
C PRO A 89 -2.30 -11.75 8.64
N TRP A 90 -2.23 -11.60 7.32
CA TRP A 90 -1.20 -10.79 6.64
C TRP A 90 -1.36 -9.31 6.94
N ILE A 91 -2.60 -8.80 6.92
CA ILE A 91 -2.90 -7.40 7.28
C ILE A 91 -2.53 -7.15 8.75
N TYR A 92 -2.90 -8.06 9.65
CA TYR A 92 -2.56 -7.92 11.08
C TYR A 92 -1.04 -7.97 11.32
N ALA A 93 -0.36 -8.92 10.68
CA ALA A 93 1.08 -9.11 10.84
C ALA A 93 1.90 -7.96 10.26
N SER A 94 1.41 -7.31 9.19
CA SER A 94 2.08 -6.16 8.56
C SER A 94 1.84 -4.84 9.30
N THR A 95 0.75 -4.71 10.07
CA THR A 95 0.37 -3.43 10.71
C THR A 95 1.47 -2.84 11.60
N ILE A 96 1.98 -3.62 12.56
CA ILE A 96 2.98 -3.13 13.53
C ILE A 96 4.33 -2.89 12.85
N PRO A 97 4.88 -3.84 12.06
CA PRO A 97 6.12 -3.60 11.33
C PRO A 97 6.04 -2.39 10.41
N LEU A 98 4.91 -2.16 9.72
CA LEU A 98 4.73 -1.01 8.83
C LEU A 98 4.87 0.31 9.61
N CYS A 99 4.21 0.42 10.76
CA CYS A 99 4.31 1.60 11.62
C CYS A 99 5.74 1.86 12.09
N ILE A 100 6.50 0.80 12.43
CA ILE A 100 7.89 0.92 12.85
C ILE A 100 8.77 1.38 11.66
N LEU A 101 8.56 0.81 10.48
CA LEU A 101 9.35 1.11 9.28
C LEU A 101 9.09 2.54 8.77
N MET A 102 7.88 3.07 8.95
CA MET A 102 7.57 4.48 8.69
C MET A 102 8.38 5.46 9.54
N ILE A 103 8.96 5.01 10.66
CA ILE A 103 9.84 5.80 11.52
C ILE A 103 11.30 5.52 11.15
N LEU A 104 11.66 4.23 11.05
CA LEU A 104 13.04 3.80 10.83
C LEU A 104 13.63 4.34 9.53
N ILE A 105 12.83 4.50 8.48
CA ILE A 105 13.31 5.04 7.20
C ILE A 105 13.92 6.45 7.31
N TRP A 106 13.58 7.20 8.36
CA TRP A 106 14.14 8.53 8.63
C TRP A 106 15.33 8.50 9.61
N THR A 107 15.85 7.32 9.95
CA THR A 107 16.96 7.14 10.91
C THR A 107 18.21 6.47 10.32
N PRO A 108 18.69 6.89 9.12
CA PRO A 108 19.87 6.27 8.54
C PRO A 108 21.13 6.60 9.36
N PRO A 109 22.13 5.70 9.37
CA PRO A 109 23.45 6.03 9.88
C PRO A 109 24.07 7.14 9.02
N THR A 110 24.72 8.11 9.67
CA THR A 110 25.38 9.24 9.01
C THR A 110 26.90 9.09 9.02
N GLY A 111 27.59 9.79 8.13
CA GLY A 111 29.06 9.86 8.08
C GLY A 111 29.75 8.82 7.18
N ASN A 112 29.01 7.90 6.55
CA ASN A 112 29.55 6.98 5.54
C ASN A 112 28.48 6.61 4.51
N ASP A 113 28.64 7.12 3.29
CA ASP A 113 27.73 6.89 2.16
C ASP A 113 27.43 5.42 1.88
N LEU A 114 28.43 4.53 1.97
CA LEU A 114 28.23 3.09 1.74
C LEU A 114 27.32 2.49 2.82
N LEU A 115 27.49 2.94 4.08
CA LEU A 115 26.72 2.48 5.22
C LEU A 115 25.27 2.99 5.15
N THR A 116 25.10 4.27 4.79
CA THR A 116 23.80 4.88 4.49
C THR A 116 23.11 4.19 3.31
N PHE A 117 23.84 3.86 2.25
CA PHE A 117 23.34 3.12 1.08
C PHE A 117 22.85 1.72 1.42
N ILE A 118 23.66 0.94 2.16
CA ILE A 118 23.27 -0.41 2.60
C ILE A 118 22.03 -0.34 3.48
N TYR A 119 21.98 0.63 4.39
CA TYR A 119 20.82 0.87 5.23
C TYR A 119 19.57 1.23 4.41
N LEU A 120 19.67 2.20 3.51
CA LEU A 120 18.58 2.63 2.62
C LEU A 120 18.07 1.46 1.78
N THR A 121 18.95 0.67 1.19
CA THR A 121 18.57 -0.49 0.37
C THR A 121 17.86 -1.55 1.22
N GLY A 122 18.39 -1.84 2.41
CA GLY A 122 17.77 -2.81 3.32
C GLY A 122 16.41 -2.36 3.83
N ILE A 123 16.28 -1.09 4.24
CA ILE A 123 15.02 -0.55 4.74
C ILE A 123 13.97 -0.46 3.63
N LEU A 124 14.37 -0.14 2.40
CA LEU A 124 13.48 -0.15 1.23
C LEU A 124 12.89 -1.54 0.98
N ILE A 125 13.75 -2.57 0.92
CA ILE A 125 13.31 -3.97 0.69
C ILE A 125 12.35 -4.43 1.78
N VAL A 126 12.66 -4.13 3.06
CA VAL A 126 11.82 -4.54 4.19
C VAL A 126 10.52 -3.74 4.25
N PHE A 127 10.58 -2.43 4.01
CA PHE A 127 9.40 -1.56 3.93
C PHE A 127 8.45 -2.04 2.84
N ASP A 128 8.98 -2.28 1.64
CA ASP A 128 8.24 -2.79 0.50
C ASP A 128 7.55 -4.10 0.81
N PHE A 129 8.31 -5.09 1.30
CA PHE A 129 7.76 -6.40 1.64
C PHE A 129 6.57 -6.32 2.61
N ILE A 130 6.69 -5.48 3.64
CA ILE A 130 5.64 -5.30 4.64
C ILE A 130 4.47 -4.50 4.07
N PHE A 131 4.74 -3.45 3.32
CA PHE A 131 3.73 -2.60 2.67
C PHE A 131 2.94 -3.39 1.64
N THR A 132 3.61 -4.12 0.76
CA THR A 132 3.00 -5.00 -0.25
C THR A 132 2.18 -6.10 0.40
N SER A 133 2.68 -6.68 1.50
CA SER A 133 1.92 -7.66 2.27
C SER A 133 0.59 -7.09 2.79
N TYR A 134 0.59 -5.83 3.23
CA TYR A 134 -0.64 -5.12 3.56
C TYR A 134 -1.50 -4.86 2.31
N THR A 135 -0.94 -4.23 1.26
CA THR A 135 -1.72 -3.72 0.14
C THR A 135 -2.34 -4.82 -0.72
N VAL A 136 -1.60 -5.91 -1.00
CA VAL A 136 -2.08 -7.03 -1.81
C VAL A 136 -3.24 -7.72 -1.10
N ASN A 137 -3.11 -7.96 0.21
CA ASN A 137 -4.16 -8.59 1.00
C ASN A 137 -5.36 -7.67 1.20
N PHE A 138 -5.12 -6.38 1.44
CA PHE A 138 -6.15 -5.37 1.53
C PHE A 138 -6.96 -5.29 0.24
N ASN A 139 -6.30 -5.08 -0.90
CA ASN A 139 -6.97 -4.94 -2.20
C ASN A 139 -7.63 -6.23 -2.67
N GLY A 140 -7.02 -7.40 -2.42
CA GLY A 140 -7.63 -8.68 -2.72
C GLY A 140 -8.92 -8.91 -1.91
N LEU A 141 -8.98 -8.47 -0.65
CA LEU A 141 -10.15 -8.71 0.19
C LEU A 141 -11.41 -7.95 -0.29
N TRP A 142 -11.23 -6.87 -1.06
CA TRP A 142 -12.34 -6.04 -1.56
C TRP A 142 -13.37 -6.85 -2.40
N PRO A 143 -12.98 -7.53 -3.50
CA PRO A 143 -13.93 -8.30 -4.31
C PRO A 143 -14.56 -9.49 -3.57
N GLU A 144 -13.93 -10.00 -2.51
CA GLU A 144 -14.43 -11.10 -1.68
C GLU A 144 -15.46 -10.65 -0.64
N MET A 145 -15.33 -9.41 -0.14
CA MET A 145 -16.27 -8.84 0.82
C MET A 145 -17.56 -8.35 0.17
N PHE A 146 -17.42 -7.68 -0.98
CA PHE A 146 -18.50 -6.99 -1.68
C PHE A 146 -18.77 -7.69 -3.01
N LEU A 147 -19.87 -8.44 -3.09
CA LEU A 147 -20.15 -9.33 -4.23
C LEU A 147 -20.94 -8.66 -5.34
N THR A 148 -21.81 -7.69 -5.00
CA THR A 148 -22.62 -6.98 -5.98
C THR A 148 -21.82 -5.83 -6.62
N MET A 149 -22.13 -5.50 -7.89
CA MET A 149 -21.50 -4.36 -8.56
C MET A 149 -21.84 -3.04 -7.87
N GLU A 150 -23.06 -2.89 -7.37
CA GLU A 150 -23.50 -1.70 -6.64
C GLU A 150 -22.72 -1.51 -5.33
N ASP A 151 -22.52 -2.59 -4.57
CA ASP A 151 -21.70 -2.55 -3.35
C ASP A 151 -20.26 -2.17 -3.67
N ARG A 152 -19.65 -2.78 -4.71
CA ARG A 152 -18.28 -2.48 -5.14
C ARG A 152 -18.13 -1.04 -5.58
N SER A 153 -19.07 -0.54 -6.38
CA SER A 153 -19.09 0.86 -6.84
C SER A 153 -19.23 1.84 -5.67
N SER A 154 -20.17 1.59 -4.75
CA SER A 154 -20.38 2.44 -3.57
C SER A 154 -19.14 2.48 -2.67
N LEU A 155 -18.46 1.36 -2.48
CA LEU A 155 -17.20 1.30 -1.73
C LEU A 155 -16.08 2.01 -2.47
N GLY A 156 -16.03 1.90 -3.80
CA GLY A 156 -15.05 2.60 -4.65
C GLY A 156 -15.08 4.11 -4.44
N ILE A 157 -16.27 4.70 -4.29
CA ILE A 157 -16.42 6.13 -3.97
C ILE A 157 -15.76 6.45 -2.63
N TRP A 158 -16.05 5.68 -1.58
CA TRP A 158 -15.44 5.88 -0.26
C TRP A 158 -13.92 5.70 -0.30
N ARG A 159 -13.44 4.67 -1.00
CA ARG A 159 -11.99 4.45 -1.18
C ARG A 159 -11.34 5.64 -1.85
N ASN A 160 -11.94 6.21 -2.90
CA ASN A 160 -11.42 7.40 -3.57
C ASN A 160 -11.35 8.62 -2.63
N ILE A 161 -12.36 8.83 -1.77
CA ILE A 161 -12.32 9.89 -0.75
C ILE A 161 -11.13 9.67 0.19
N PHE A 162 -10.95 8.45 0.70
CA PHE A 162 -9.81 8.12 1.57
C PHE A 162 -8.46 8.13 0.86
N THR A 163 -8.40 7.85 -0.45
CA THR A 163 -7.22 8.06 -1.28
C THR A 163 -6.84 9.53 -1.28
N VAL A 164 -7.78 10.43 -1.59
CA VAL A 164 -7.52 11.88 -1.60
C VAL A 164 -7.07 12.35 -0.23
N LEU A 165 -7.68 11.86 0.85
CA LEU A 165 -7.25 12.19 2.22
C LEU A 165 -5.85 11.65 2.54
N GLY A 166 -5.54 10.40 2.18
CA GLY A 166 -4.23 9.80 2.44
C GLY A 166 -3.10 10.49 1.69
N VAL A 167 -3.33 10.76 0.40
CA VAL A 167 -2.44 11.58 -0.43
C VAL A 167 -2.30 12.99 0.17
N GLY A 168 -3.42 13.64 0.51
CA GLY A 168 -3.42 14.96 1.12
C GLY A 168 -2.61 15.02 2.41
N PHE A 169 -2.77 14.04 3.32
CA PHE A 169 -1.96 13.96 4.52
C PHE A 169 -0.47 13.74 4.23
N ALA A 170 -0.12 12.94 3.21
CA ALA A 170 1.28 12.73 2.84
C ALA A 170 1.99 14.02 2.40
N PHE A 171 1.25 14.95 1.76
CA PHE A 171 1.79 16.25 1.34
C PHE A 171 1.67 17.35 2.40
N LEU A 172 0.61 17.34 3.22
CA LEU A 172 0.32 18.39 4.20
C LEU A 172 1.05 18.20 5.53
N LEU A 173 1.23 16.96 6.00
CA LEU A 173 1.93 16.71 7.27
C LEU A 173 3.37 17.25 7.28
N PRO A 174 4.18 17.07 6.20
CA PRO A 174 5.52 17.61 6.14
C PRO A 174 5.54 19.15 6.21
N GLU A 175 4.63 19.82 5.52
CA GLU A 175 4.53 21.29 5.55
C GLU A 175 4.25 21.81 6.97
N ILE A 176 3.42 21.11 7.74
CA ILE A 176 3.03 21.51 9.10
C ILE A 176 4.11 21.17 10.14
N ILE A 177 4.76 20.01 10.00
CA ILE A 177 5.68 19.46 11.00
C ILE A 177 7.14 19.85 10.72
N ILE A 178 7.56 19.74 9.46
CA ILE A 178 8.94 19.98 9.02
C ILE A 178 9.10 21.43 8.56
N GLY A 179 8.13 21.95 7.81
CA GLY A 179 8.23 23.27 7.18
C GLY A 179 9.23 23.24 6.03
N ASP A 180 10.41 23.85 6.22
CA ASP A 180 11.44 23.86 5.17
C ASP A 180 12.10 22.48 5.03
N LEU A 181 11.64 21.72 4.04
CA LEU A 181 12.12 20.38 3.73
C LEU A 181 13.62 20.30 3.41
N VAL A 182 14.26 21.42 3.05
CA VAL A 182 15.69 21.41 2.69
C VAL A 182 16.57 21.78 3.87
N ALA A 183 16.11 22.70 4.72
CA ALA A 183 16.85 23.20 5.88
C ALA A 183 16.54 22.46 7.20
N ALA A 184 15.58 21.52 7.18
CA ALA A 184 15.17 20.79 8.37
C ALA A 184 16.21 19.80 8.90
N GLU A 185 16.11 19.51 10.20
CA GLU A 185 16.93 18.53 10.87
C GLU A 185 16.38 17.12 10.64
N PRO A 186 17.22 16.06 10.69
CA PRO A 186 16.73 14.69 10.55
C PRO A 186 15.63 14.31 11.55
N LEU A 187 15.65 14.93 12.73
CA LEU A 187 14.64 14.71 13.77
C LEU A 187 13.23 15.12 13.33
N ASP A 188 13.08 16.17 12.51
CA ASP A 188 11.78 16.65 12.05
C ASP A 188 11.11 15.62 11.13
N TYR A 189 11.90 14.95 10.28
CA TYR A 189 11.48 13.83 9.45
C TYR A 189 11.06 12.63 10.30
N VAL A 190 11.79 12.34 11.37
CA VAL A 190 11.43 11.27 12.32
C VAL A 190 10.11 11.59 13.01
N ILE A 191 9.89 12.84 13.46
CA ILE A 191 8.62 13.27 14.08
C ILE A 191 7.47 13.15 13.08
N ASN A 192 7.67 13.59 11.84
CA ASN A 192 6.67 13.42 10.78
C ASN A 192 6.36 11.93 10.53
N GLY A 193 7.39 11.08 10.50
CA GLY A 193 7.25 9.62 10.39
C GLY A 193 6.46 9.01 11.56
N ILE A 194 6.68 9.48 12.80
CA ILE A 194 5.91 9.04 13.98
C ILE A 194 4.44 9.43 13.85
N VAL A 195 4.15 10.68 13.45
CA VAL A 195 2.77 11.15 13.28
C VAL A 195 2.06 10.35 12.18
N ALA A 196 2.73 10.14 11.04
CA ALA A 196 2.20 9.32 9.96
C ALA A 196 1.98 7.87 10.41
N ALA A 197 2.92 7.27 11.15
CA ALA A 197 2.79 5.92 11.69
C ALA A 197 1.59 5.78 12.65
N ILE A 198 1.32 6.79 13.50
CA ILE A 198 0.15 6.79 14.38
C ILE A 198 -1.15 6.82 13.55
N ILE A 199 -1.23 7.68 12.53
CA ILE A 199 -2.40 7.77 11.65
C ILE A 199 -2.62 6.44 10.92
N VAL A 200 -1.56 5.87 10.34
CA VAL A 200 -1.60 4.56 9.66
C VAL A 200 -2.04 3.45 10.63
N GLY A 201 -1.44 3.36 11.80
CA GLY A 201 -1.80 2.36 12.81
C GLY A 201 -3.25 2.47 13.27
N VAL A 202 -3.73 3.69 13.55
CA VAL A 202 -5.12 3.93 13.96
C VAL A 202 -6.10 3.59 12.84
N THR A 203 -5.79 3.98 11.60
CA THR A 203 -6.69 3.73 10.46
C THR A 203 -6.77 2.25 10.11
N ILE A 204 -5.65 1.52 10.13
CA ILE A 204 -5.64 0.06 9.97
C ILE A 204 -6.37 -0.62 11.14
N ALA A 205 -6.18 -0.17 12.39
CA ALA A 205 -6.89 -0.75 13.54
C ALA A 205 -8.42 -0.58 13.45
N ILE A 206 -8.90 0.59 13.00
CA ILE A 206 -10.32 0.84 12.74
C ILE A 206 -10.83 -0.10 11.64
N MET A 207 -10.06 -0.23 10.55
CA MET A 207 -10.41 -1.10 9.43
C MET A 207 -10.47 -2.57 9.86
N LEU A 208 -9.48 -3.07 10.59
CA LEU A 208 -9.46 -4.44 11.10
C LEU A 208 -10.61 -4.74 12.05
N LYS A 209 -10.97 -3.79 12.92
CA LYS A 209 -12.00 -3.99 13.94
C LYS A 209 -13.43 -3.88 13.40
N PHE A 210 -13.69 -2.93 12.50
CA PHE A 210 -15.05 -2.58 12.08
C PHE A 210 -15.33 -2.78 10.60
N GLY A 211 -14.29 -2.82 9.76
CA GLY A 211 -14.40 -2.91 8.31
C GLY A 211 -14.10 -4.30 7.77
N CYS A 212 -13.21 -5.06 8.40
CA CYS A 212 -12.61 -6.25 7.81
C CYS A 212 -13.36 -7.53 8.22
N PHE A 213 -13.96 -8.24 7.26
CA PHE A 213 -14.53 -9.57 7.46
C PHE A 213 -14.25 -10.47 6.25
N GLU A 214 -14.13 -11.78 6.47
CA GLU A 214 -13.95 -12.76 5.40
C GLU A 214 -15.18 -13.66 5.34
N ARG A 215 -15.73 -13.87 4.13
CA ARG A 215 -16.87 -14.76 3.94
C ARG A 215 -16.39 -16.21 3.92
N LYS A 216 -17.14 -17.11 4.55
CA LYS A 216 -16.81 -18.55 4.64
C LYS A 216 -16.75 -19.24 3.27
N GLU A 217 -17.42 -18.69 2.26
CA GLU A 217 -17.44 -19.20 0.88
C GLU A 217 -16.03 -19.19 0.25
N PHE A 218 -15.28 -18.11 0.43
CA PHE A 218 -13.90 -17.97 -0.08
C PHE A 218 -12.86 -18.72 0.76
N ALA A 219 -13.23 -19.24 1.94
CA ALA A 219 -12.31 -20.00 2.78
C ALA A 219 -11.89 -21.34 2.13
N LYS A 220 -12.70 -21.87 1.19
CA LYS A 220 -12.39 -23.10 0.44
C LYS A 220 -11.50 -22.87 -0.77
N ASP A 221 -11.32 -21.64 -1.23
CA ASP A 221 -10.52 -21.33 -2.41
C ASP A 221 -9.05 -21.72 -2.23
N VAL A 222 -8.57 -21.76 -0.98
CA VAL A 222 -7.23 -22.25 -0.64
C VAL A 222 -6.99 -23.67 -1.15
N GLU A 223 -8.01 -24.52 -1.17
CA GLU A 223 -7.90 -25.93 -1.58
C GLU A 223 -7.73 -26.07 -3.10
N ASN A 224 -8.21 -25.09 -3.86
CA ASN A 224 -8.11 -25.05 -5.32
C ASN A 224 -6.99 -24.11 -5.80
N ALA A 225 -6.21 -23.52 -4.90
CA ALA A 225 -5.20 -22.53 -5.25
C ALA A 225 -4.02 -23.18 -6.04
N PRO A 226 -3.81 -22.80 -7.31
CA PRO A 226 -2.80 -23.42 -8.16
C PRO A 226 -1.38 -23.24 -7.61
N GLY A 227 -0.44 -24.09 -8.08
CA GLY A 227 0.99 -23.95 -7.84
C GLY A 227 1.51 -22.54 -8.16
N TRP A 228 2.59 -22.07 -7.54
CA TRP A 228 3.22 -20.80 -7.94
C TRP A 228 3.55 -20.78 -9.44
N LYS A 229 4.23 -21.81 -9.96
CA LYS A 229 4.54 -21.97 -11.40
C LYS A 229 3.29 -22.02 -12.28
N GLU A 230 2.24 -22.66 -11.79
CA GLU A 230 0.99 -22.80 -12.52
C GLU A 230 0.21 -21.48 -12.56
N SER A 231 0.18 -20.75 -11.44
CA SER A 231 -0.40 -19.41 -11.32
C SER A 231 0.24 -18.45 -12.30
N TYR A 232 1.57 -18.42 -12.39
CA TYR A 232 2.29 -17.63 -13.40
C TYR A 232 1.90 -18.04 -14.83
N LYS A 233 1.88 -19.35 -15.10
CA LYS A 233 1.54 -19.86 -16.44
C LYS A 233 0.11 -19.50 -16.84
N ILE A 234 -0.85 -19.57 -15.92
CA ILE A 234 -2.25 -19.20 -16.17
C ILE A 234 -2.36 -17.70 -16.42
N THR A 235 -1.72 -16.90 -15.56
CA THR A 235 -1.75 -15.43 -15.60
C THR A 235 -1.21 -14.91 -16.93
N PHE A 236 -0.03 -15.34 -17.35
CA PHE A 236 0.59 -14.91 -18.62
C PHE A 236 -0.13 -15.46 -19.87
N LYS A 237 -0.87 -16.57 -19.76
CA LYS A 237 -1.68 -17.09 -20.87
C LYS A 237 -3.00 -16.34 -21.05
N ASN A 238 -3.48 -15.64 -20.02
CA ASN A 238 -4.73 -14.92 -20.09
C ASN A 238 -4.55 -13.60 -20.86
N LYS A 239 -5.00 -13.59 -22.12
CA LYS A 239 -4.90 -12.41 -23.00
C LYS A 239 -5.60 -11.16 -22.41
N ALA A 240 -6.75 -11.34 -21.76
CA ALA A 240 -7.48 -10.22 -21.17
C ALA A 240 -6.68 -9.59 -20.02
N PHE A 241 -6.05 -10.43 -19.19
CA PHE A 241 -5.15 -9.97 -18.13
C PHE A 241 -3.93 -9.24 -18.70
N MET A 242 -3.27 -9.79 -19.72
CA MET A 242 -2.10 -9.15 -20.34
C MET A 242 -2.43 -7.80 -20.98
N ILE A 243 -3.58 -7.69 -21.65
CA ILE A 243 -4.06 -6.40 -22.20
C ILE A 243 -4.31 -5.40 -21.06
N TYR A 244 -4.94 -5.84 -19.97
CA TYR A 244 -5.14 -4.99 -18.80
C TYR A 244 -3.80 -4.49 -18.21
N CYS A 245 -2.80 -5.37 -18.06
CA CYS A 245 -1.47 -4.98 -17.58
C CYS A 245 -0.80 -3.95 -18.49
N LEU A 246 -0.92 -4.08 -19.81
CA LEU A 246 -0.38 -3.10 -20.76
C LEU A 246 -1.07 -1.73 -20.65
N ILE A 247 -2.40 -1.73 -20.49
CA ILE A 247 -3.17 -0.50 -20.27
C ILE A 247 -2.78 0.14 -18.93
N ALA A 248 -2.69 -0.65 -17.86
CA ALA A 248 -2.28 -0.18 -16.55
C ALA A 248 -0.88 0.43 -16.58
N LEU A 249 0.08 -0.23 -17.23
CA LEU A 249 1.43 0.29 -17.44
C LEU A 249 1.40 1.66 -18.14
N ALA A 250 0.63 1.78 -19.22
CA ALA A 250 0.49 3.04 -19.95
C ALA A 250 -0.09 4.16 -19.05
N ILE A 251 -1.09 3.85 -18.23
CA ILE A 251 -1.69 4.80 -17.27
C ILE A 251 -0.64 5.24 -16.23
N PHE A 252 0.13 4.31 -15.66
CA PHE A 252 1.15 4.64 -14.66
C PHE A 252 2.30 5.48 -15.24
N ILE A 253 2.70 5.22 -16.50
CA ILE A 253 3.67 6.08 -17.20
C ILE A 253 3.12 7.51 -17.32
N VAL A 254 1.85 7.66 -17.71
CA VAL A 254 1.20 8.97 -17.81
C VAL A 254 1.13 9.66 -16.44
N TYR A 255 0.77 8.94 -15.38
CA TYR A 255 0.75 9.46 -14.01
C TYR A 255 2.13 9.83 -13.47
N GLY A 256 3.21 9.19 -13.90
CA GLY A 256 4.58 9.58 -13.55
C GLY A 256 5.05 10.83 -14.31
N ILE A 257 4.69 10.94 -15.59
CA ILE A 257 5.11 12.04 -16.46
C ILE A 257 4.33 13.32 -16.16
N LEU A 258 3.01 13.23 -15.95
CA LEU A 258 2.13 14.40 -15.77
C LEU A 258 2.62 15.38 -14.69
N PRO A 259 2.89 14.94 -13.43
CA PRO A 259 3.38 15.83 -12.37
C PRO A 259 4.73 16.47 -12.71
N THR A 260 5.56 15.80 -13.51
CA THR A 260 6.87 16.31 -13.94
C THR A 260 6.74 17.36 -15.05
N VAL A 261 5.76 17.19 -15.95
CA VAL A 261 5.53 18.06 -17.11
C VAL A 261 4.72 19.29 -16.74
N ILE A 262 3.69 19.18 -15.88
CA ILE A 262 2.81 20.30 -15.54
C ILE A 262 3.57 21.56 -15.09
N PRO A 263 4.55 21.51 -14.15
CA PRO A 263 5.28 22.70 -13.72
C PRO A 263 6.08 23.39 -14.84
N ILE A 264 6.48 22.66 -15.88
CA ILE A 264 7.28 23.21 -17.00
C ILE A 264 6.40 23.96 -18.01
N TYR A 265 5.13 23.57 -18.14
CA TYR A 265 4.20 24.10 -19.16
C TYR A 265 3.02 24.90 -18.56
N ALA A 266 2.93 24.98 -17.24
CA ALA A 266 1.90 25.73 -16.53
C ALA A 266 2.35 27.14 -16.08
N ASP A 267 3.58 27.53 -16.43
CA ASP A 267 4.02 28.94 -16.49
C ASP A 267 3.51 29.62 -17.77
#